data_AF-A0A257NHW5-F1
#
_entry.id   AF-A0A257NHW5-F1
#
_cell.length_a   1.000
_cell.length_b   1.000
_cell.length_c   1.000
_cell.angle_alpha   90.00
_cell.angle_beta   90.00
_cell.angle_gamma   90.00
#
_symmetry.space_group_name_H-M   'P 1'
#
loop_
_entity.id
_entity.type
_entity.pdbx_description
1 polymer ?
#
loop_
_entity_poly.entity_id
_entity_poly.type
_entity_poly.pdbx_seq_one_letter_code
_entity_poly.pdbx_strand_id
1 'polypeptide(L)'
;DSDITRGRVRHPDPAAVIDRYRERAEAEKLSIRELVIAVTSRQQFVGTATRIADEIDRYVQADACDGFILVPHLTPHGLDEFVDRVVPLLQERGVYRSEYTGETLRDHLALTA
;
A
#
# COMPACT_ATOMS: atom_id res chain seq x y z
N ASP A 1 -8.65 12.88 -36.04
CA ASP A 1 -8.97 12.68 -34.62
C ASP A 1 -7.89 11.89 -33.91
N SER A 2 -7.03 12.60 -33.21
CA SER A 2 -5.99 12.07 -32.33
C SER A 2 -6.41 12.19 -30.86
N ASP A 3 -7.64 11.75 -30.57
CA ASP A 3 -8.23 11.78 -29.22
C ASP A 3 -7.91 10.49 -28.44
N ILE A 4 -6.69 9.98 -28.59
CA ILE A 4 -6.24 8.75 -27.94
C ILE A 4 -5.22 9.12 -26.86
N THR A 5 -5.74 9.22 -25.64
CA THR A 5 -5.06 9.16 -24.33
C THR A 5 -3.93 10.15 -24.08
N ARG A 6 -4.27 11.29 -23.44
CA ARG A 6 -3.31 12.13 -22.72
C ARG A 6 -2.93 11.47 -21.40
N GLY A 7 -1.89 10.65 -21.39
CA GLY A 7 -1.23 10.24 -20.15
C GLY A 7 -0.73 11.47 -19.38
N ARG A 8 -1.12 11.62 -18.11
CA ARG A 8 -0.57 12.66 -17.23
C ARG A 8 0.87 12.28 -16.87
N VAL A 9 1.83 13.14 -17.22
CA VAL A 9 3.17 13.06 -16.62
C VAL A 9 3.02 13.42 -15.14
N ARG A 10 3.41 12.52 -14.25
CA ARG A 10 3.23 12.63 -12.79
C ARG A 10 4.15 13.67 -12.13
N HIS A 11 5.04 14.27 -12.92
CA HIS A 11 6.02 15.27 -12.49
C HIS A 11 5.91 16.51 -13.39
N PRO A 12 5.28 17.60 -12.93
CA PRO A 12 5.07 18.80 -13.74
C PRO A 12 6.38 19.53 -14.08
N ASP A 13 7.46 19.28 -13.32
CA ASP A 13 8.80 19.81 -13.57
C ASP A 13 9.87 18.70 -13.36
N PRO A 14 10.42 18.13 -14.44
CA PRO A 14 11.47 17.12 -14.36
C PRO A 14 12.80 17.64 -13.80
N ALA A 15 13.16 18.92 -14.01
CA ALA A 15 14.44 19.46 -13.57
C ALA A 15 14.49 19.55 -12.04
N ALA A 16 13.43 20.07 -11.43
CA ALA A 16 13.31 20.12 -9.97
C ALA A 16 13.32 18.74 -9.31
N VAL A 17 12.80 17.70 -9.97
CA VAL A 17 12.87 16.31 -9.47
C VAL A 17 14.30 15.78 -9.49
N ILE A 18 15.05 16.06 -10.57
CA ILE A 18 16.45 15.64 -10.71
C ILE A 18 17.32 16.29 -9.64
N ASP A 19 17.16 17.59 -9.43
CA ASP A 19 17.96 18.32 -8.43
C ASP A 19 17.73 17.77 -7.03
N ARG A 20 16.47 17.58 -6.62
CA ARG A 20 16.12 16.93 -5.35
C ARG A 20 16.73 15.53 -5.21
N TYR A 21 16.76 14.75 -6.28
CA TYR A 21 17.32 13.39 -6.25
C TYR A 21 18.84 13.40 -6.12
N ARG A 22 19.53 14.35 -6.76
CA ARG A 22 20.98 14.54 -6.61
C ARG A 22 21.34 14.99 -5.20
N GLU A 23 20.65 16.00 -4.67
CA GLU A 23 20.83 16.48 -3.30
C GLU A 23 20.71 15.34 -2.29
N ARG A 24 19.67 14.50 -2.43
CA ARG A 24 19.46 13.34 -1.56
C ARG A 24 20.57 12.30 -1.71
N ALA A 25 20.96 11.96 -2.94
CA ALA A 25 22.02 10.98 -3.19
C ALA A 25 23.36 11.43 -2.61
N GLU A 26 23.69 12.72 -2.70
CA GLU A 26 24.91 13.29 -2.12
C GLU A 26 24.87 13.30 -0.59
N ALA A 27 23.77 13.75 0.00
CA ALA A 27 23.60 13.84 1.45
C ALA A 27 23.64 12.44 2.12
N GLU A 28 22.98 11.45 1.53
CA GLU A 28 22.89 10.08 2.05
C GLU A 28 23.98 9.15 1.48
N LYS A 29 24.86 9.64 0.59
CA LYS A 29 25.91 8.88 -0.12
C LYS A 29 25.40 7.63 -0.84
N LEU A 30 24.28 7.76 -1.53
CA LEU A 30 23.59 6.64 -2.20
C LEU A 30 24.19 6.38 -3.59
N SER A 31 24.36 5.10 -3.93
CA SER A 31 24.48 4.67 -5.32
C SER A 31 23.18 4.94 -6.10
N ILE A 32 23.23 4.88 -7.44
CA ILE A 32 22.03 5.02 -8.28
C ILE A 32 20.94 4.01 -7.87
N ARG A 33 21.32 2.75 -7.58
CA ARG A 33 20.37 1.71 -7.14
C ARG A 33 19.70 2.08 -5.82
N GLU A 34 20.49 2.53 -4.85
CA GLU A 34 19.98 2.90 -3.52
C GLU A 34 19.11 4.15 -3.58
N LEU A 35 19.48 5.14 -4.39
CA LEU A 35 18.64 6.32 -4.66
C LEU A 35 17.28 5.90 -5.22
N VAL A 36 17.25 5.04 -6.23
CA VAL A 36 15.99 4.55 -6.82
C VAL A 36 15.15 3.86 -5.76
N ILE A 37 15.72 2.97 -4.95
CA ILE A 37 14.99 2.34 -3.83
C ILE A 37 14.46 3.42 -2.88
N ALA A 38 15.29 4.36 -2.44
CA ALA A 38 14.93 5.39 -1.48
C ALA A 38 13.80 6.35 -1.94
N VAL A 39 13.68 6.61 -3.24
CA VAL A 39 12.66 7.53 -3.80
C VAL A 39 11.43 6.82 -4.35
N THR A 40 11.49 5.50 -4.55
CA THR A 40 10.37 4.71 -5.08
C THR A 40 9.74 3.77 -4.07
N SER A 41 10.46 3.40 -3.01
CA SER A 41 9.94 2.57 -1.93
C SER A 41 8.79 3.27 -1.23
N ARG A 42 7.64 2.61 -1.20
CA ARG A 42 6.49 2.98 -0.37
C ARG A 42 6.61 2.26 0.98
N GLN A 43 5.71 2.55 1.92
CA GLN A 43 5.58 1.68 3.08
C GLN A 43 5.28 0.24 2.63
N GLN A 44 6.07 -0.70 3.12
CA GLN A 44 5.98 -2.11 2.78
C GLN A 44 5.86 -2.92 4.08
N PHE A 45 4.83 -3.73 4.18
CA PHE A 45 4.75 -4.78 5.19
C PHE A 45 5.67 -5.92 4.77
N VAL A 46 6.79 -6.09 5.47
CA VAL A 46 7.77 -7.15 5.19
C VAL A 46 7.99 -7.95 6.47
N GLY A 47 7.60 -9.22 6.44
CA GLY A 47 7.73 -10.10 7.60
C GLY A 47 6.91 -11.38 7.48
N THR A 48 6.82 -12.10 8.58
CA THR A 48 5.92 -13.25 8.70
C THR A 48 4.46 -12.81 8.74
N ALA A 49 3.53 -13.71 8.41
CA ALA A 49 2.10 -13.42 8.47
C ALA A 49 1.66 -12.89 9.85
N THR A 50 2.17 -13.47 10.94
CA THR A 50 1.94 -13.00 12.31
C THR A 50 2.42 -11.58 12.52
N ARG A 51 3.64 -11.25 12.08
CA ARG A 51 4.20 -9.89 12.25
C ARG A 51 3.39 -8.86 11.47
N ILE A 52 2.95 -9.20 10.25
CA ILE A 52 2.11 -8.32 9.44
C ILE A 52 0.75 -8.12 10.13
N ALA A 53 0.13 -9.20 10.63
CA ALA A 53 -1.12 -9.12 11.37
C ALA A 53 -0.99 -8.28 12.66
N ASP A 54 0.10 -8.44 13.42
CA ASP A 54 0.44 -7.61 14.58
C ASP A 54 0.55 -6.13 14.22
N GLU A 55 1.10 -5.83 13.05
CA GLU A 55 1.30 -4.47 12.60
C GLU A 55 -0.02 -3.79 12.19
N ILE A 56 -0.85 -4.50 11.44
CA ILE A 56 -2.20 -4.05 11.05
C ILE A 56 -3.07 -3.85 12.28
N ASP A 57 -3.11 -4.85 13.18
CA ASP A 57 -3.87 -4.79 14.43
C ASP A 57 -3.48 -3.56 15.26
N ARG A 58 -2.17 -3.30 15.43
CA ARG A 58 -1.70 -2.11 16.13
C ARG A 58 -2.22 -0.80 15.53
N TYR A 59 -2.24 -0.67 14.20
CA TYR A 59 -2.76 0.52 13.54
C TYR A 59 -4.27 0.68 13.76
N VAL A 60 -5.03 -0.42 13.75
CA VAL A 60 -6.47 -0.42 14.06
C VAL A 60 -6.71 0.00 15.52
N GLN A 61 -6.00 -0.62 16.48
CA GLN A 61 -6.13 -0.28 17.90
C GLN A 61 -5.72 1.16 18.21
N ALA A 62 -4.79 1.72 17.43
CA ALA A 62 -4.33 3.10 17.56
C ALA A 62 -5.22 4.12 16.85
N ASP A 63 -6.32 3.69 16.22
CA ASP A 63 -7.19 4.55 15.40
C ASP A 63 -6.41 5.35 14.34
N ALA A 64 -5.41 4.70 13.73
CA ALA A 64 -4.52 5.34 12.77
C ALA A 64 -5.13 5.41 11.35
N CYS A 65 -6.07 4.51 11.04
CA CYS A 65 -6.77 4.44 9.76
C CYS A 65 -7.99 3.51 9.84
N ASP A 66 -8.98 3.74 8.97
CA ASP A 66 -10.15 2.85 8.82
C ASP A 66 -9.87 1.57 8.01
N GLY A 67 -8.77 1.52 7.27
CA GLY A 67 -8.42 0.37 6.43
C GLY A 67 -7.17 0.59 5.59
N PHE A 68 -6.79 -0.46 4.85
CA PHE A 68 -5.56 -0.51 4.07
C PHE A 68 -5.83 -0.70 2.58
N ILE A 69 -5.05 -0.01 1.75
CA ILE A 69 -4.99 -0.27 0.31
C ILE A 69 -3.81 -1.21 0.05
N LEU A 70 -4.10 -2.44 -0.32
CA LEU A 70 -3.09 -3.44 -0.66
C LEU A 70 -2.80 -3.40 -2.16
N VAL A 71 -1.53 -3.20 -2.52
CA VAL A 71 -1.07 -3.19 -3.91
C VAL A 71 -0.18 -4.41 -4.13
N PRO A 72 -0.64 -5.43 -4.88
CA PRO A 72 0.18 -6.60 -5.13
C PRO A 72 1.35 -6.28 -6.06
N HIS A 73 2.47 -6.96 -5.83
CA HIS A 73 3.65 -6.88 -6.69
C HIS A 73 3.55 -7.80 -7.92
N LEU A 74 2.62 -8.76 -7.90
CA LEU A 74 2.33 -9.69 -9.00
C LEU A 74 0.82 -9.78 -9.24
N THR A 75 0.38 -9.90 -10.49
CA THR A 75 -1.04 -10.06 -10.84
C THR A 75 -1.18 -11.31 -11.71
N PRO A 76 -2.16 -12.20 -11.43
CA PRO A 76 -3.26 -12.05 -10.47
C PRO A 76 -2.97 -12.51 -9.03
N HIS A 77 -1.89 -13.27 -8.80
CA HIS A 77 -1.69 -14.04 -7.56
C HIS A 77 -0.99 -13.31 -6.40
N GLY A 78 -0.65 -12.02 -6.55
CA GLY A 78 0.19 -11.33 -5.55
C GLY A 78 -0.48 -11.07 -4.20
N LEU A 79 -1.74 -11.44 -4.02
CA LEU A 79 -2.47 -11.34 -2.75
C LEU A 79 -2.81 -12.71 -2.14
N ASP A 80 -2.59 -13.82 -2.86
CA ASP A 80 -3.03 -15.15 -2.42
C ASP A 80 -2.44 -15.49 -1.04
N GLU A 81 -1.13 -15.30 -0.86
CA GLU A 81 -0.48 -15.56 0.44
C GLU A 81 -1.00 -14.64 1.56
N PHE A 82 -1.34 -13.39 1.26
CA PHE A 82 -1.90 -12.47 2.25
C PHE A 82 -3.30 -12.94 2.69
N VAL A 83 -4.14 -13.33 1.72
CA VAL A 83 -5.48 -13.85 1.99
C VAL A 83 -5.39 -15.16 2.77
N ASP A 84 -4.51 -16.08 2.39
CA ASP A 84 -4.44 -17.41 3.02
C ASP A 84 -3.81 -17.38 4.41
N ARG A 85 -2.88 -16.46 4.68
CA ARG A 85 -2.06 -16.49 5.91
C ARG A 85 -2.28 -15.33 6.85
N VAL A 86 -2.64 -14.14 6.36
CA VAL A 86 -2.79 -12.93 7.19
C VAL A 86 -4.24 -12.71 7.57
N VAL A 87 -5.18 -12.83 6.62
CA VAL A 87 -6.60 -12.59 6.87
C VAL A 87 -7.16 -13.46 8.02
N PRO A 88 -6.86 -14.77 8.13
CA PRO A 88 -7.33 -15.57 9.26
C PRO A 88 -6.85 -15.03 10.62
N LEU A 89 -5.60 -14.57 10.70
CA LEU A 89 -5.06 -13.99 11.93
C LEU A 89 -5.73 -12.67 12.29
N LEU A 90 -6.10 -11.86 11.30
CA LEU A 90 -6.84 -10.62 11.52
C LEU A 90 -8.29 -10.91 11.98
N GLN A 91 -8.90 -11.97 11.46
CA GLN A 91 -10.22 -12.44 11.88
C GLN A 91 -10.19 -12.98 13.32
N GLU A 92 -9.19 -13.80 13.67
CA GLU A 92 -8.99 -14.31 15.04
C GLU A 92 -8.84 -13.19 16.07
N ARG A 93 -8.21 -12.08 15.68
CA ARG A 93 -8.03 -10.88 16.52
C ARG A 93 -9.26 -9.98 16.58
N GLY A 94 -10.28 -10.24 15.76
CA GLY A 94 -11.48 -9.41 15.68
C GLY A 94 -11.29 -8.06 14.98
N VAL A 95 -10.15 -7.84 14.31
CA VAL A 95 -9.89 -6.60 13.54
C VAL A 95 -10.28 -6.69 12.08
N TYR A 96 -10.71 -7.86 11.62
CA TYR A 96 -11.26 -8.05 10.28
C TYR A 96 -12.50 -8.95 10.33
N ARG A 97 -13.47 -8.65 9.45
CA ARG A 97 -14.71 -9.42 9.37
C ARG A 97 -14.46 -10.89 8.99
N SER A 98 -15.23 -11.80 9.58
CA SER A 98 -15.23 -13.22 9.20
C SER A 98 -16.08 -13.49 7.95
N GLU A 99 -17.19 -12.76 7.79
CA GLU A 99 -18.17 -12.93 6.72
C GLU A 99 -18.71 -11.57 6.25
N TYR A 100 -19.31 -11.55 5.06
CA TYR A 100 -20.02 -10.38 4.55
C TYR A 100 -21.47 -10.39 5.05
N THR A 101 -21.92 -9.27 5.62
CA THR A 101 -23.27 -9.16 6.20
C THR A 101 -24.28 -8.40 5.33
N GLY A 102 -23.83 -7.84 4.20
CA GLY A 102 -24.67 -7.10 3.26
C GLY A 102 -24.22 -7.32 1.82
N GLU A 103 -24.98 -6.76 0.88
CA GLU A 103 -24.83 -7.02 -0.56
C GLU A 103 -24.13 -5.89 -1.30
N THR A 104 -24.08 -4.70 -0.70
CA THR A 104 -23.53 -3.50 -1.34
C THR A 104 -22.18 -3.10 -0.74
N LEU A 105 -21.40 -2.37 -1.54
CA LEU A 105 -20.16 -1.76 -1.04
C LEU A 105 -20.42 -0.82 0.14
N ARG A 106 -21.58 -0.16 0.20
CA ARG A 106 -21.95 0.70 1.35
C ARG A 106 -22.12 -0.12 2.61
N ASP A 107 -22.80 -1.27 2.53
CA ASP A 107 -22.94 -2.19 3.67
C ASP A 107 -21.56 -2.66 4.16
N HIS A 108 -20.67 -2.98 3.23
CA HIS A 108 -19.32 -3.46 3.52
C HIS A 108 -18.38 -2.42 4.13
N LEU A 109 -18.73 -1.14 4.00
CA LEU A 109 -18.01 0.01 4.56
C LEU A 109 -18.78 0.68 5.71
N ALA A 110 -19.89 0.08 6.17
CA ALA A 110 -20.78 0.62 7.20
C ALA A 110 -21.30 2.04 6.91
N LEU A 111 -21.55 2.36 5.65
CA LEU A 111 -22.08 3.66 5.22
C LEU A 111 -23.61 3.58 5.10
N THR A 112 -24.32 4.55 5.68
CA THR A 112 -25.77 4.69 5.47
C THR A 112 -26.08 5.04 4.01
N ALA A 113 -27.29 4.73 3.56
CA ALA A 113 -27.77 5.11 2.22
C ALA A 113 -27.70 6.63 2.00
#